data_AF-A0A7G7G243-F1
#
_entry.id   AF-A0A7G7G243-F1
#
_cell.length_a   1.000
_cell.length_b   1.000
_cell.length_c   1.000
_cell.angle_alpha   90.00
_cell.angle_beta   90.00
_cell.angle_gamma   90.00
#
_symmetry.space_group_name_H-M   'P 1'
#
loop_
_entity.id
_entity.type
_entity.pdbx_description
1 polymer ?
#
loop_
_entity_poly.entity_id
_entity_poly.type
_entity_poly.pdbx_seq_one_letter_code
_entity_poly.pdbx_strand_id
1 'polypeptide(L)' 'MKFNYSRFGFTHLVVTYIIVKVVHYLVGFHYNPFQEGLLTYKLLIDISSWGMVAALTYFLFKQLLPEKNKFI' A
#
# COMPACT_ATOMS: atom_id res chain seq x y z
N MET A 1 -4.43 -14.16 -19.82
CA MET A 1 -5.11 -14.01 -18.52
C MET A 1 -5.60 -12.57 -18.39
N LYS A 2 -6.90 -12.29 -18.66
CA LYS A 2 -7.47 -10.96 -18.42
C LYS A 2 -7.66 -10.80 -16.91
N PHE A 3 -6.67 -10.28 -16.22
CA PHE A 3 -6.82 -9.85 -14.83
C PHE A 3 -7.96 -8.83 -14.80
N ASN A 4 -9.04 -9.15 -14.07
CA ASN A 4 -10.13 -8.23 -13.81
C ASN A 4 -9.62 -7.19 -12.79
N TYR A 5 -8.77 -6.28 -13.25
CA TYR A 5 -7.96 -5.35 -12.43
C TYR A 5 -8.79 -4.42 -11.54
N SER A 6 -10.05 -4.17 -11.90
CA SER A 6 -10.88 -3.13 -11.26
C SER A 6 -11.18 -3.40 -9.78
N ARG A 7 -11.59 -4.62 -9.41
CA ARG A 7 -11.96 -4.92 -8.01
C ARG A 7 -10.75 -5.27 -7.14
N PHE A 8 -9.82 -6.06 -7.69
CA PHE A 8 -8.63 -6.48 -6.94
C PHE A 8 -7.70 -5.30 -6.66
N GLY A 9 -7.55 -4.38 -7.62
CA GLY A 9 -6.76 -3.16 -7.44
C GLY A 9 -7.35 -2.23 -6.37
N PHE A 10 -8.66 -2.04 -6.37
CA PHE A 10 -9.32 -1.21 -5.37
C PHE A 10 -9.18 -1.79 -3.95
N THR A 11 -9.46 -3.08 -3.76
CA THR A 11 -9.30 -3.74 -2.45
C THR A 11 -7.86 -3.67 -1.96
N HIS A 12 -6.87 -3.91 -2.84
CA HIS A 12 -5.46 -3.80 -2.49
C HIS A 12 -5.09 -2.37 -2.03
N LEU A 13 -5.57 -1.35 -2.73
CA LEU A 13 -5.33 0.05 -2.36
C LEU A 13 -5.94 0.40 -1.01
N VAL A 14 -7.17 -0.05 -0.74
CA VAL A 14 -7.85 0.17 0.56
C VAL A 14 -7.06 -0.49 1.69
N VAL A 15 -6.64 -1.75 1.52
CA VAL A 15 -5.82 -2.47 2.51
C VAL A 15 -4.48 -1.76 2.73
N THR A 16 -3.80 -1.39 1.66
CA THR A 16 -2.53 -0.64 1.71
C THR A 16 -2.72 0.67 2.49
N TYR A 17 -3.76 1.44 2.17
CA TYR A 17 -4.08 2.71 2.85
C TYR A 17 -4.27 2.51 4.35
N ILE A 18 -5.08 1.52 4.75
CA ILE A 18 -5.34 1.23 6.16
C ILE A 18 -4.04 0.90 6.88
N ILE A 19 -3.21 0.02 6.31
CA ILE A 19 -1.94 -0.38 6.93
C ILE A 19 -1.00 0.81 7.07
N VAL A 20 -0.85 1.65 6.03
CA VAL A 20 -0.02 2.86 6.10
C VAL A 20 -0.51 3.77 7.23
N LYS A 21 -1.81 4.01 7.34
CA LYS A 21 -2.38 4.85 8.40
C LYS A 21 -2.18 4.28 9.79
N VAL A 22 -2.32 2.95 9.95
CA VAL A 22 -2.04 2.29 11.23
C VAL A 22 -0.56 2.43 11.59
N VAL A 23 0.36 2.19 10.65
CA VAL A 23 1.80 2.33 10.90
C VAL A 23 2.16 3.77 11.27
N HIS A 24 1.66 4.75 10.54
CA HIS A 24 1.88 6.16 10.85
C HIS A 24 1.34 6.53 12.23
N TYR A 25 0.14 6.05 12.58
CA TYR A 25 -0.42 6.25 13.91
C TYR A 25 0.45 5.64 15.02
N LEU A 26 0.92 4.39 14.83
CA LEU A 26 1.75 3.68 15.81
C LEU A 26 3.12 4.35 16.04
N VAL A 27 3.69 4.94 15.01
CA VAL A 27 4.99 5.64 15.09
C VAL A 27 4.81 7.11 15.50
N GLY A 28 3.58 7.59 15.68
CA GLY A 28 3.29 9.01 15.95
C GLY A 28 3.66 9.93 14.78
N PHE A 29 3.66 9.39 13.57
CA PHE A 29 3.99 10.12 12.36
C PHE A 29 2.78 10.94 11.89
N HIS A 30 2.88 12.25 12.04
CA HIS A 30 1.90 13.20 11.55
C HIS A 30 2.51 14.04 10.42
N TYR A 31 2.00 13.83 9.22
CA TYR A 31 2.35 14.62 8.05
C TYR A 31 1.09 15.21 7.40
N ASN A 32 1.11 16.52 7.17
CA ASN A 32 0.06 17.22 6.44
C ASN A 32 0.68 18.02 5.27
N PRO A 33 0.50 17.57 4.02
CA PRO A 33 1.12 18.22 2.86
C PRO A 33 0.62 19.64 2.61
N PHE A 34 -0.59 19.97 3.05
CA PHE A 34 -1.17 21.30 2.86
C PHE A 34 -0.71 22.32 3.90
N GLN A 35 -0.21 21.87 5.05
CA GLN A 35 0.30 22.75 6.11
C GLN A 35 1.82 22.82 6.12
N GLU A 36 2.49 21.70 5.89
CA GLU A 36 3.95 21.60 5.98
C GLU A 36 4.64 21.75 4.61
N GLY A 37 3.89 21.62 3.51
CA GLY A 37 4.40 21.73 2.15
C GLY A 37 4.97 20.42 1.57
N LEU A 38 5.23 20.44 0.26
CA LEU A 38 5.67 19.28 -0.52
C LEU A 38 7.19 19.04 -0.48
N LEU A 39 7.99 19.98 0.03
CA LEU A 39 9.46 19.83 0.10
C LEU A 39 9.92 19.51 1.52
N THR A 40 9.27 18.54 2.15
CA THR A 40 9.60 18.11 3.51
C THR A 40 10.13 16.68 3.51
N TYR A 41 11.05 16.40 4.43
CA TYR A 41 11.51 15.02 4.67
C TYR A 41 10.34 14.10 5.07
N LYS A 42 9.28 14.66 5.66
CA LYS A 42 8.06 13.95 6.00
C LYS A 42 7.30 13.49 4.75
N LEU A 43 7.26 14.27 3.67
CA LEU A 43 6.70 13.78 2.39
C LEU A 43 7.46 12.54 1.89
N LEU A 44 8.80 12.58 1.95
CA LEU A 44 9.62 11.45 1.52
C LEU A 44 9.32 10.20 2.35
N ILE A 45 9.24 10.34 3.68
CA ILE A 45 8.87 9.24 4.57
C ILE A 45 7.47 8.73 4.28
N ASP A 46 6.50 9.62 4.04
CA ASP A 46 5.12 9.25 3.70
C ASP A 46 5.07 8.42 2.41
N ILE A 47 5.68 8.91 1.33
CA ILE A 47 5.76 8.22 0.04
C ILE A 47 6.52 6.88 0.16
N SER A 48 7.64 6.87 0.88
CA SER A 48 8.40 5.64 1.12
C SER A 48 7.61 4.62 1.93
N SER A 49 6.84 5.07 2.92
CA SER A 49 5.96 4.20 3.72
C SER A 49 4.88 3.57 2.83
N TRP A 50 4.24 4.37 1.98
CA TRP A 50 3.28 3.89 1.00
C TRP A 50 3.87 2.84 0.05
N GLY A 51 5.05 3.13 -0.52
CA GLY A 51 5.74 2.19 -1.42
C GLY A 51 6.11 0.87 -0.72
N MET A 52 6.64 0.96 0.51
CA MET A 52 7.04 -0.22 1.26
C MET A 52 5.85 -1.09 1.66
N VAL A 53 4.78 -0.49 2.18
CA VAL A 53 3.56 -1.23 2.53
C VAL A 53 2.94 -1.86 1.29
N ALA A 54 2.83 -1.12 0.18
CA ALA A 54 2.27 -1.65 -1.06
C ALA A 54 3.06 -2.85 -1.61
N ALA A 55 4.40 -2.80 -1.53
CA ALA A 55 5.26 -3.91 -1.94
C ALA A 55 5.07 -5.13 -1.04
N LEU A 56 4.98 -4.93 0.28
CA LEU A 56 4.73 -5.99 1.25
C LEU A 56 3.36 -6.63 1.05
N THR A 57 2.30 -5.82 0.92
CA THR A 57 0.95 -6.34 0.68
C THR A 57 0.91 -7.08 -0.65
N TYR A 58 1.49 -6.54 -1.71
CA TYR A 58 1.57 -7.23 -3.00
C TYR A 58 2.26 -8.59 -2.88
N PHE A 59 3.41 -8.66 -2.19
CA PHE A 59 4.13 -9.89 -1.95
C PHE A 59 3.28 -10.92 -1.17
N LEU A 60 2.62 -10.47 -0.10
CA LEU A 60 1.73 -11.32 0.71
C LEU A 60 0.53 -11.82 -0.10
N PHE A 61 -0.12 -10.95 -0.87
CA PHE A 61 -1.23 -11.33 -1.73
C PHE A 61 -0.81 -12.35 -2.79
N LYS A 62 0.37 -12.18 -3.38
CA LYS A 62 0.93 -13.13 -4.35
C LYS A 62 1.20 -14.50 -3.71
N GLN A 63 1.64 -14.53 -2.45
CA GLN A 63 1.91 -15.77 -1.73
C GLN A 63 0.63 -16.46 -1.22
N LEU A 64 -0.36 -15.68 -0.78
CA LEU A 64 -1.63 -16.18 -0.22
C LEU A 64 -2.67 -16.56 -1.27
N LEU A 65 -2.59 -15.99 -2.47
CA LEU A 65 -3.41 -16.36 -3.63
C LEU A 65 -2.54 -17.16 -4.60
N PRO A 66 -2.34 -18.48 -4.39
CA PRO A 66 -1.74 -19.32 -5.40
C PRO A 66 -2.59 -19.17 -6.67
N GLU A 67 -1.96 -18.90 -7.81
CA GLU A 67 -2.67 -18.85 -9.08
C GLU A 67 -3.45 -20.16 -9.24
N LYS A 68 -4.78 -20.09 -9.12
CA LYS A 68 -5.68 -21.14 -9.58
C LYS A 68 -5.51 -21.21 -11.09
N ASN A 69 -4.48 -21.93 -11.55
CA ASN A 69 -4.36 -22.67 -12.82
C ASN A 69 -2.90 -22.96 -13.14
N LYS A 70 -2.37 -24.07 -12.59
CA LYS A 70 -1.26 -24.81 -13.20
C LYS A 70 -1.56 -26.30 -13.42
N PHE A 71 -2.82 -26.69 -13.35
CA PHE A 71 -3.26 -28.06 -13.63
C PHE A 71 -4.69 -28.06 -14.20
N ILE A 72 -4.84 -27.64 -15.46
CA ILE A 72 -5.65 -28.33 -16.50
C ILE A 72 -4.94 -28.08 -17.82
#